data_AF-A0A8B9M5G3-F1
#
_entry.id   AF-A0A8B9M5G3-F1
#
_cell.length_a   1.000
_cell.length_b   1.000
_cell.length_c   1.000
_cell.angle_alpha   90.00
_cell.angle_beta   90.00
_cell.angle_gamma   90.00
#
_symmetry.space_group_name_H-M   'P 1'
#
loop_
_entity.id
_entity.type
_entity.pdbx_description
1 polymer ?
#
loop_
_entity_poly.entity_id
_entity_poly.type
_entity_poly.pdbx_seq_one_letter_code
_entity_poly.pdbx_strand_id
1 'polypeptide(L)'
;MADSPNCDMESLSPLQLFERVTEQGEKVRALKAGKAPKDEIDAAVRMLLSLKLSYKTATGQDYQAGLPPRDLMSINNGTTKEEDEDFVDPWTVQTSNAKGVDYDKLIVRFGSSKIDTDLINRIERATGQKPHRFLRRGIFFSHRDMDQILDAYENKKSFYLYTGRGPSSQAMHVGHLIPFIFTKWLQEVFDVPLVIQLTDDEKYLWKDLTTEKAYEYARENAKDIIACGFDINKTFIFSDLDYLGTSTGFYKNIVKVQKHVTFNQVKGIFGFTDSDCIGKISFPAIQAAPSFSSSFPQIFNGKENIQCLIPCAIDQDPYFRMTRDVAPRIGQPKPALMHSVFFPALQGAQTKMSASDPNSSIFLTDTPKQIKTKVRTCKT
;
A
#
# COMPACT_ATOMS: atom_id res chain seq x y z
N MET A 1 -55.37 -0.60 28.31
CA MET A 1 -55.41 -0.15 26.90
C MET A 1 -53.97 -0.09 26.43
N ALA A 2 -53.69 -0.76 25.33
CA ALA A 2 -52.35 -0.96 24.80
C ALA A 2 -51.87 0.31 24.08
N ASP A 3 -50.70 0.81 24.46
CA ASP A 3 -49.91 1.69 23.59
C ASP A 3 -48.97 0.82 22.77
N SER A 4 -49.21 0.82 21.46
CA SER A 4 -48.42 0.13 20.46
C SER A 4 -47.25 1.02 20.06
N PRO A 5 -45.99 0.56 20.04
CA PRO A 5 -44.90 1.31 19.43
C PRO A 5 -44.88 0.96 17.94
N ASN A 6 -45.75 1.61 17.16
CA ASN A 6 -45.74 1.51 15.70
C ASN A 6 -45.70 2.94 15.10
N CYS A 7 -44.56 3.61 15.32
CA CYS A 7 -44.15 4.90 14.74
C CYS A 7 -42.63 4.91 14.97
N ASP A 8 -41.74 4.56 14.04
CA ASP A 8 -41.37 5.27 12.81
C ASP A 8 -40.57 4.30 11.90
N MET A 9 -41.25 3.56 11.01
CA MET A 9 -40.58 2.65 10.06
C MET A 9 -40.72 3.09 8.59
N GLU A 10 -41.39 4.20 8.31
CA GLU A 10 -41.72 4.62 6.93
C GLU A 10 -40.80 5.70 6.32
N SER A 11 -39.67 6.06 6.94
CA SER A 11 -38.76 7.08 6.38
C SER A 11 -37.26 6.84 6.57
N LEU A 12 -36.83 5.61 6.85
CA LEU A 12 -35.40 5.30 7.01
C LEU A 12 -34.69 5.19 5.67
N SER A 13 -33.53 5.84 5.54
CA SER A 13 -32.70 5.75 4.34
C SER A 13 -32.12 4.33 4.15
N PRO A 14 -31.75 3.93 2.92
CA PRO A 14 -31.09 2.64 2.67
C PRO A 14 -29.90 2.36 3.58
N LEU A 15 -29.08 3.38 3.87
CA LEU A 15 -27.92 3.27 4.75
C LEU A 15 -28.34 3.06 6.22
N GLN A 16 -29.34 3.78 6.71
CA GLN A 16 -29.87 3.60 8.07
C GLN A 16 -30.49 2.21 8.27
N LEU A 17 -31.18 1.69 7.25
CA LEU A 17 -31.69 0.32 7.26
C LEU A 17 -30.53 -0.70 7.26
N PHE A 18 -29.47 -0.46 6.49
CA PHE A 18 -28.28 -1.31 6.47
C PHE A 18 -27.59 -1.39 7.85
N GLU A 19 -27.42 -0.25 8.51
CA GLU A 19 -26.82 -0.17 9.85
C GLU A 19 -27.67 -0.92 10.88
N ARG A 20 -28.99 -0.72 10.89
CA ARG A 20 -29.91 -1.42 11.81
C ARG A 20 -29.93 -2.94 11.59
N VAL A 21 -29.87 -3.41 10.35
CA VAL A 21 -29.76 -4.85 10.05
C VAL A 21 -28.43 -5.41 10.57
N THR A 22 -27.35 -4.63 10.45
CA THR A 22 -26.00 -5.03 10.91
C THR A 22 -25.96 -5.13 12.43
N GLU A 23 -26.41 -4.10 13.14
CA GLU A 23 -26.47 -4.06 14.61
C GLU A 23 -27.34 -5.19 15.17
N GLN A 24 -28.55 -5.39 14.61
CA GLN A 24 -29.43 -6.46 15.05
C GLN A 24 -28.83 -7.85 14.77
N GLY A 25 -28.04 -8.01 13.70
CA GLY A 25 -27.30 -9.23 13.41
C GLY A 25 -26.19 -9.53 14.42
N GLU A 26 -25.52 -8.50 14.93
CA GLU A 26 -24.55 -8.62 16.02
C GLU A 26 -25.22 -8.99 17.34
N LYS A 27 -26.36 -8.38 17.65
CA LYS A 27 -27.15 -8.72 18.84
C LYS A 27 -27.57 -10.19 18.86
N VAL A 28 -28.03 -10.73 17.72
CA VAL A 28 -28.37 -12.16 17.60
C VAL A 28 -27.13 -13.05 17.81
N ARG A 29 -25.96 -12.65 17.28
CA ARG A 29 -24.71 -13.39 17.48
C ARG A 29 -24.28 -13.38 18.94
N ALA A 30 -24.36 -12.23 19.61
CA ALA A 30 -24.03 -12.08 21.03
C ALA A 30 -24.96 -12.92 21.92
N LEU A 31 -26.27 -12.89 21.69
CA LEU A 31 -27.24 -13.70 22.45
C LEU A 31 -27.01 -15.21 22.28
N LYS A 32 -26.67 -15.66 21.06
CA LYS A 32 -26.33 -17.08 20.81
C LYS A 32 -25.02 -17.49 21.49
N ALA A 33 -24.00 -16.64 21.44
CA ALA A 33 -22.71 -16.90 22.09
C ALA A 33 -22.84 -16.92 23.63
N GLY A 34 -23.68 -16.04 24.19
CA GLY A 34 -23.97 -15.95 25.62
C GLY A 34 -24.94 -17.01 26.15
N LYS A 35 -25.44 -17.93 25.31
CA LYS A 35 -26.43 -18.95 25.65
C LYS A 35 -27.69 -18.36 26.32
N ALA A 36 -28.17 -17.23 25.79
CA ALA A 36 -29.38 -16.59 26.27
C ALA A 36 -30.62 -17.50 26.11
N PRO A 37 -31.71 -17.25 26.85
CA PRO A 37 -32.97 -17.99 26.72
C PRO A 37 -33.47 -18.02 25.27
N LYS A 38 -34.05 -19.16 24.87
CA LYS A 38 -34.44 -19.42 23.47
C LYS A 38 -35.49 -18.43 22.97
N ASP A 39 -36.41 -18.02 23.83
CA ASP A 39 -37.44 -17.01 23.59
C ASP A 39 -36.87 -15.63 23.29
N GLU A 40 -35.78 -15.23 23.96
CA GLU A 40 -35.06 -13.97 23.67
C GLU A 40 -34.34 -14.02 22.32
N ILE A 41 -33.70 -15.15 22.00
CA ILE A 41 -33.06 -15.38 20.70
C ILE A 41 -34.12 -15.34 19.58
N ASP A 42 -35.25 -16.00 19.77
CA ASP A 42 -36.32 -16.08 18.77
C ASP A 42 -37.02 -14.72 18.56
N ALA A 43 -37.14 -13.89 19.59
CA ALA A 43 -37.60 -12.50 19.46
C ALA A 43 -36.61 -11.65 18.65
N ALA A 44 -35.31 -11.75 18.95
CA ALA A 44 -34.27 -11.00 18.24
C ALA A 44 -34.12 -11.41 16.76
N VAL A 45 -34.28 -12.71 16.46
CA VAL A 45 -34.27 -13.25 15.09
C VAL A 45 -35.48 -12.77 14.29
N ARG A 46 -36.68 -12.73 14.89
CA ARG A 46 -37.87 -12.19 14.22
C ARG A 46 -37.70 -10.72 13.82
N MET A 47 -37.12 -9.92 14.70
CA MET A 47 -36.80 -8.51 14.40
C MET A 47 -35.75 -8.37 13.29
N LEU A 48 -34.71 -9.22 13.29
CA LEU A 48 -33.70 -9.25 12.22
C LEU A 48 -34.30 -9.58 10.85
N LEU A 49 -35.22 -10.54 10.78
CA LEU A 49 -35.90 -10.91 9.54
C LEU A 49 -36.80 -9.78 9.03
N SER A 50 -37.52 -9.10 9.93
CA SER A 50 -38.33 -7.92 9.59
C SER A 50 -37.46 -6.79 8.99
N LEU A 51 -36.33 -6.46 9.62
CA LEU A 51 -35.41 -5.44 9.13
C LEU A 51 -34.80 -5.78 7.77
N LYS A 52 -34.45 -7.06 7.53
CA LYS A 52 -33.96 -7.52 6.22
C LYS A 52 -35.02 -7.40 5.12
N LEU A 53 -36.29 -7.67 5.46
CA LEU A 53 -37.40 -7.50 4.53
C LEU A 53 -37.61 -6.02 4.20
N SER A 54 -37.62 -5.14 5.21
CA SER A 54 -37.71 -3.69 5.00
C SER A 54 -36.55 -3.15 4.15
N TYR A 55 -35.33 -3.63 4.39
CA TYR A 55 -34.16 -3.30 3.56
C TYR A 55 -34.35 -3.74 2.10
N LYS A 56 -34.80 -4.98 1.86
CA LYS A 56 -35.06 -5.49 0.51
C LYS A 56 -36.15 -4.72 -0.21
N THR A 57 -37.23 -4.36 0.49
CA THR A 57 -38.31 -3.54 -0.07
C THR A 57 -37.82 -2.14 -0.44
N ALA A 58 -36.94 -1.54 0.37
CA ALA A 58 -36.44 -0.19 0.14
C ALA A 58 -35.34 -0.10 -0.94
N THR A 59 -34.51 -1.14 -1.10
CA THR A 59 -33.33 -1.12 -2.00
C THR A 59 -33.49 -2.00 -3.24
N GLY A 60 -34.46 -2.93 -3.25
CA GLY A 60 -34.58 -3.97 -4.26
C GLY A 60 -33.54 -5.09 -4.14
N GLN A 61 -32.65 -5.04 -3.14
CA GLN A 61 -31.54 -5.97 -2.97
C GLN A 61 -31.61 -6.69 -1.62
N ASP A 62 -31.20 -7.97 -1.58
CA ASP A 62 -31.05 -8.69 -0.32
C ASP A 62 -29.86 -8.13 0.47
N TYR A 63 -30.02 -8.03 1.80
CA TYR A 63 -28.94 -7.58 2.67
C TYR A 63 -27.70 -8.47 2.56
N GLN A 64 -26.55 -7.87 2.27
CA GLN A 64 -25.23 -8.51 2.32
C GLN A 64 -24.36 -7.85 3.39
N ALA A 65 -23.89 -8.64 4.35
CA ALA A 65 -23.06 -8.12 5.43
C ALA A 65 -21.76 -7.51 4.89
N GLY A 66 -21.46 -6.27 5.28
CA GLY A 66 -20.26 -5.55 4.86
C GLY A 66 -20.35 -4.78 3.54
N LEU A 67 -21.53 -4.76 2.88
CA LEU A 67 -21.75 -4.02 1.63
C LEU A 67 -22.88 -2.99 1.79
N PRO A 68 -22.59 -1.75 2.22
CA PRO A 68 -23.60 -0.71 2.35
C PRO A 68 -24.15 -0.31 0.97
N PRO A 69 -25.45 0.06 0.88
CA PRO A 69 -26.04 0.51 -0.39
C PRO A 69 -25.37 1.82 -0.84
N ARG A 70 -24.83 1.84 -2.06
CA ARG A 70 -24.24 3.04 -2.69
C ARG A 70 -25.34 4.07 -2.98
N ASP A 71 -25.07 5.35 -2.71
CA ASP A 71 -26.00 6.45 -2.99
C ASP A 71 -26.46 6.44 -4.45
N LEU A 72 -27.77 6.26 -4.65
CA LEU A 72 -28.45 6.30 -5.93
C LEU A 72 -28.55 7.76 -6.42
N MET A 73 -27.45 8.32 -6.93
CA MET A 73 -27.50 9.50 -7.80
C MET A 73 -26.49 9.37 -8.94
N SER A 74 -26.89 8.65 -9.99
CA SER A 74 -26.67 9.02 -11.41
C SER A 74 -27.20 7.91 -12.32
N ILE A 75 -28.48 8.00 -12.69
CA ILE A 75 -28.99 7.30 -13.86
C ILE A 75 -28.87 8.28 -15.03
N ASN A 76 -27.99 7.98 -15.98
CA ASN A 76 -28.33 8.04 -17.41
C ASN A 76 -27.30 7.33 -18.30
N ASN A 77 -27.78 6.22 -18.86
CA ASN A 77 -27.50 5.63 -20.18
C ASN A 77 -26.07 5.26 -20.58
N GLY A 78 -25.82 3.95 -20.58
CA GLY A 78 -24.81 3.30 -21.41
C GLY A 78 -24.54 1.88 -20.94
N THR A 79 -25.18 0.89 -21.57
CA THR A 79 -24.95 -0.54 -21.36
C THR A 79 -23.52 -0.93 -21.72
N THR A 80 -22.65 -0.96 -20.73
CA THR A 80 -21.47 -1.82 -20.69
C THR A 80 -21.53 -2.58 -19.37
N LYS A 81 -21.48 -3.91 -19.44
CA LYS A 81 -21.21 -4.73 -18.25
C LYS A 81 -19.96 -4.15 -17.60
N GLU A 82 -20.06 -3.62 -16.37
CA GLU A 82 -18.88 -3.28 -15.59
C GLU A 82 -18.05 -4.56 -15.43
N GLU A 83 -16.93 -4.63 -16.16
CA GLU A 83 -15.91 -5.63 -15.91
C GLU A 83 -15.41 -5.39 -14.48
N ASP A 84 -15.36 -6.44 -13.65
CA ASP A 84 -14.77 -6.40 -12.32
C ASP A 84 -13.36 -5.76 -12.39
N GLU A 85 -13.23 -4.49 -11.98
CA GLU A 85 -11.97 -3.75 -12.04
C GLU A 85 -10.97 -4.22 -10.96
N ASP A 86 -9.68 -4.28 -11.31
CA ASP A 86 -8.60 -4.64 -10.40
C ASP A 86 -8.47 -3.62 -9.25
N PHE A 87 -8.56 -4.05 -7.99
CA PHE A 87 -8.33 -3.18 -6.84
C PHE A 87 -6.85 -3.21 -6.45
N VAL A 88 -6.19 -2.05 -6.47
CA VAL A 88 -4.76 -1.91 -6.12
C VAL A 88 -4.57 -0.66 -5.27
N ASP A 89 -4.21 -0.86 -4.01
CA ASP A 89 -3.77 0.19 -3.06
C ASP A 89 -2.59 -0.33 -2.22
N PRO A 90 -1.98 0.50 -1.34
CA PRO A 90 -0.83 0.07 -0.53
C PRO A 90 -1.07 -1.17 0.35
N TRP A 91 -2.31 -1.44 0.72
CA TRP A 91 -2.69 -2.52 1.64
C TRP A 91 -3.21 -3.77 0.93
N THR A 92 -3.91 -3.61 -0.21
CA THR A 92 -4.72 -4.64 -0.85
C THR A 92 -4.48 -4.66 -2.36
N VAL A 93 -4.30 -5.88 -2.88
CA VAL A 93 -4.31 -6.17 -4.31
C VAL A 93 -5.29 -7.31 -4.55
N GLN A 94 -6.32 -7.05 -5.33
CA GLN A 94 -7.35 -8.03 -5.69
C GLN A 94 -7.72 -7.89 -7.16
N THR A 95 -7.82 -9.04 -7.84
CA THR A 95 -8.33 -9.14 -9.20
C THR A 95 -9.17 -10.40 -9.34
N SER A 96 -10.25 -10.31 -10.12
CA SER A 96 -11.06 -11.47 -10.51
C SER A 96 -10.39 -12.28 -11.63
N ASN A 97 -9.36 -11.75 -12.28
CA ASN A 97 -8.66 -12.38 -13.39
C ASN A 97 -7.61 -13.39 -12.89
N ALA A 98 -7.75 -14.64 -13.30
CA ALA A 98 -6.78 -15.70 -12.98
C ALA A 98 -5.37 -15.43 -13.53
N LYS A 99 -5.23 -14.58 -14.57
CA LYS A 99 -3.94 -14.15 -15.12
C LYS A 99 -3.25 -13.07 -14.28
N GLY A 100 -3.91 -12.56 -13.23
CA GLY A 100 -3.44 -11.46 -12.42
C GLY A 100 -3.87 -10.10 -12.97
N VAL A 101 -3.27 -9.05 -12.38
CA VAL A 101 -3.59 -7.65 -12.63
C VAL A 101 -3.28 -7.25 -14.08
N ASP A 102 -4.16 -6.49 -14.71
CA ASP A 102 -3.91 -5.83 -15.99
C ASP A 102 -3.04 -4.59 -15.77
N TYR A 103 -1.73 -4.78 -15.90
CA TYR A 103 -0.74 -3.75 -15.66
C TYR A 103 -0.77 -2.60 -16.69
N ASP A 104 -1.28 -2.82 -17.90
CA ASP A 104 -1.40 -1.75 -18.91
C ASP A 104 -2.60 -0.85 -18.59
N LYS A 105 -3.74 -1.43 -18.18
CA LYS A 105 -4.86 -0.65 -17.62
C LYS A 105 -4.43 0.12 -16.36
N LEU A 106 -3.61 -0.50 -15.50
CA LEU A 106 -3.12 0.13 -14.27
C LEU A 106 -2.22 1.34 -14.55
N ILE A 107 -1.39 1.30 -15.61
CA ILE A 107 -0.59 2.45 -16.05
C ILE A 107 -1.48 3.65 -16.34
N VAL A 108 -2.56 3.44 -17.11
CA VAL A 108 -3.51 4.50 -17.49
C VAL A 108 -4.21 5.05 -16.25
N ARG A 109 -4.73 4.17 -15.38
CA ARG A 109 -5.45 4.58 -14.15
C ARG A 109 -4.56 5.41 -13.22
N PHE A 110 -3.31 5.00 -13.03
CA PHE A 110 -2.39 5.71 -12.16
C PHE A 110 -1.74 6.91 -12.86
N GLY A 111 -1.85 7.02 -14.19
CA GLY A 111 -1.25 8.07 -14.99
C GLY A 111 0.28 8.01 -14.97
N SER A 112 0.84 6.80 -14.97
CA SER A 112 2.30 6.56 -15.06
C SER A 112 2.73 6.32 -16.51
N SER A 113 4.03 6.14 -16.76
CA SER A 113 4.58 5.88 -18.10
C SER A 113 5.04 4.43 -18.21
N LYS A 114 4.82 3.79 -19.37
CA LYS A 114 5.34 2.44 -19.65
C LYS A 114 6.86 2.51 -19.83
N ILE A 115 7.58 1.55 -19.27
CA ILE A 115 9.00 1.33 -19.62
C ILE A 115 9.02 0.62 -20.97
N ASP A 116 9.43 1.34 -22.01
CA ASP A 116 9.59 0.81 -23.36
C ASP A 116 11.02 0.34 -23.64
N THR A 117 11.25 -0.15 -24.86
CA THR A 117 12.55 -0.66 -25.29
C THR A 117 13.58 0.47 -25.41
N ASP A 118 13.17 1.69 -25.76
CA ASP A 118 14.08 2.82 -25.94
C ASP A 118 14.64 3.29 -24.61
N LEU A 119 13.81 3.36 -23.56
CA LEU A 119 14.23 3.65 -22.20
C LEU A 119 15.17 2.57 -21.66
N ILE A 120 14.88 1.29 -21.91
CA ILE A 120 15.77 0.17 -21.52
C ILE A 120 17.14 0.30 -22.21
N ASN A 121 17.14 0.58 -23.51
CA ASN A 121 18.37 0.78 -24.28
C ASN A 121 19.14 2.02 -23.80
N ARG A 122 18.44 3.08 -23.37
CA ARG A 122 19.07 4.28 -22.79
C ARG A 122 19.74 3.97 -21.45
N ILE A 123 19.09 3.20 -20.57
CA ILE A 123 19.69 2.72 -19.31
C ILE A 123 20.96 1.90 -19.59
N GLU A 124 20.93 1.00 -20.58
CA GLU A 124 22.11 0.22 -20.99
C GLU A 124 23.27 1.12 -21.44
N ARG A 125 22.99 2.11 -22.30
CA ARG A 125 24.01 3.06 -22.76
C ARG A 125 24.57 3.93 -21.64
N ALA A 126 23.71 4.44 -20.76
CA ALA A 126 24.11 5.30 -19.66
C ALA A 126 25.01 4.56 -18.66
N THR A 127 24.66 3.33 -18.31
CA THR A 127 25.38 2.53 -17.31
C THR A 127 26.53 1.71 -17.88
N GLY A 128 26.55 1.46 -19.20
CA GLY A 128 27.47 0.51 -19.83
C GLY A 128 27.25 -0.95 -19.38
N GLN A 129 26.09 -1.24 -18.78
CA GLN A 129 25.77 -2.53 -18.17
C GLN A 129 24.52 -3.13 -18.80
N LYS A 130 24.51 -4.46 -18.93
CA LYS A 130 23.35 -5.19 -19.43
C LYS A 130 22.12 -4.90 -18.53
N PRO A 131 20.98 -4.44 -19.07
CA PRO A 131 19.79 -4.10 -18.29
C PRO A 131 19.35 -5.26 -17.42
N HIS A 132 18.96 -5.02 -16.17
CA HIS A 132 18.53 -6.10 -15.27
C HIS A 132 17.44 -6.98 -15.89
N ARG A 133 17.42 -8.27 -15.54
CA ARG A 133 16.39 -9.21 -16.04
C ARG A 133 14.96 -8.75 -15.74
N PHE A 134 14.77 -7.93 -14.71
CA PHE A 134 13.46 -7.38 -14.37
C PHE A 134 12.99 -6.30 -15.35
N LEU A 135 13.90 -5.54 -15.97
CA LEU A 135 13.56 -4.64 -17.06
C LEU A 135 13.25 -5.42 -18.33
N ARG A 136 14.16 -6.33 -18.72
CA ARG A 136 14.03 -7.13 -19.96
C ARG A 136 12.79 -8.03 -20.00
N ARG A 137 12.19 -8.33 -18.85
CA ARG A 137 11.01 -9.21 -18.71
C ARG A 137 9.76 -8.45 -18.28
N GLY A 138 9.79 -7.11 -18.23
CA GLY A 138 8.64 -6.31 -17.79
C GLY A 138 8.19 -6.59 -16.36
N ILE A 139 9.09 -7.01 -15.47
CA ILE A 139 8.81 -7.10 -14.03
C ILE A 139 8.83 -5.70 -13.43
N PHE A 140 9.82 -4.89 -13.77
CA PHE A 140 9.72 -3.43 -13.66
C PHE A 140 9.22 -2.91 -15.01
N PHE A 141 8.01 -2.36 -15.01
CA PHE A 141 7.23 -2.14 -16.24
C PHE A 141 6.72 -0.71 -16.40
N SER A 142 6.70 0.07 -15.34
CA SER A 142 6.21 1.45 -15.33
C SER A 142 7.20 2.37 -14.62
N HIS A 143 7.21 3.65 -14.98
CA HIS A 143 8.06 4.66 -14.38
C HIS A 143 7.38 6.04 -14.31
N ARG A 144 8.02 6.97 -13.59
CA ARG A 144 7.76 8.41 -13.67
C ARG A 144 9.10 9.14 -13.70
N ASP A 145 9.29 10.02 -14.66
CA ASP A 145 10.47 10.90 -14.78
C ASP A 145 11.84 10.18 -14.75
N MET A 146 11.89 8.90 -15.17
CA MET A 146 13.16 8.17 -15.32
C MET A 146 14.09 8.86 -16.33
N ASP A 147 13.53 9.49 -17.36
CA ASP A 147 14.31 10.30 -18.29
C ASP A 147 15.05 11.46 -17.61
N GLN A 148 14.45 12.09 -16.59
CA GLN A 148 15.11 13.15 -15.82
C GLN A 148 16.27 12.63 -14.97
N ILE A 149 16.17 11.39 -14.48
CA ILE A 149 17.29 10.71 -13.80
C ILE A 149 18.43 10.49 -14.79
N LEU A 150 18.12 9.98 -15.98
CA LEU A 150 19.11 9.71 -17.01
C LEU A 150 19.75 11.00 -17.52
N ASP A 151 18.95 12.05 -17.74
CA ASP A 151 19.44 13.39 -18.08
C ASP A 151 20.43 13.89 -17.01
N ALA A 152 20.06 13.78 -15.73
CA ALA A 152 20.91 14.20 -14.62
C ALA A 152 22.23 13.39 -14.60
N TYR A 153 22.14 12.07 -14.71
CA TYR A 153 23.27 11.15 -14.65
C TYR A 153 24.25 11.34 -15.84
N GLU A 154 23.72 11.45 -17.06
CA GLU A 154 24.49 11.71 -18.27
C GLU A 154 25.23 13.06 -18.18
N ASN A 155 24.60 14.07 -17.56
CA ASN A 155 25.19 15.38 -17.26
C ASN A 155 26.03 15.43 -15.96
N LYS A 156 26.42 14.27 -15.40
CA LYS A 156 27.26 14.15 -14.19
C LYS A 156 26.68 14.82 -12.95
N LYS A 157 25.36 15.01 -12.89
CA LYS A 157 24.65 15.44 -11.69
C LYS A 157 24.31 14.23 -10.85
N SER A 158 24.51 14.36 -9.54
CA SER A 158 24.19 13.29 -8.58
C SER A 158 22.69 13.13 -8.41
N PHE A 159 22.26 11.89 -8.19
CA PHE A 159 20.95 11.52 -7.68
C PHE A 159 21.13 10.47 -6.59
N TYR A 160 20.06 10.13 -5.87
CA TYR A 160 20.08 9.06 -4.87
C TYR A 160 18.87 8.16 -5.00
N LEU A 161 18.99 6.94 -4.46
CA LEU A 161 17.92 5.97 -4.39
C LEU A 161 17.20 6.07 -3.04
N TYR A 162 15.90 5.87 -3.07
CA TYR A 162 15.07 5.69 -1.88
C TYR A 162 14.15 4.48 -2.09
N THR A 163 14.10 3.56 -1.13
CA THR A 163 13.05 2.54 -1.05
C THR A 163 12.68 2.31 0.41
N GLY A 164 11.69 1.48 0.69
CA GLY A 164 11.21 1.29 2.06
C GLY A 164 10.64 -0.09 2.33
N ARG A 165 10.47 -0.40 3.62
CA ARG A 165 9.86 -1.62 4.10
C ARG A 165 9.10 -1.34 5.40
N GLY A 166 7.81 -1.66 5.39
CA GLY A 166 7.01 -1.75 6.60
C GLY A 166 7.15 -3.12 7.29
N PRO A 167 7.83 -3.24 8.45
CA PRO A 167 8.21 -4.51 9.04
C PRO A 167 7.05 -5.13 9.84
N SER A 168 6.23 -5.96 9.18
CA SER A 168 5.03 -6.57 9.79
C SER A 168 5.28 -7.88 10.56
N SER A 169 6.47 -8.47 10.41
CA SER A 169 6.87 -9.78 10.95
C SER A 169 8.39 -9.83 11.05
N GLN A 170 8.92 -10.80 11.81
CA GLN A 170 10.38 -10.95 11.97
C GLN A 170 11.12 -11.25 10.66
N ALA A 171 10.49 -11.99 9.73
CA ALA A 171 11.11 -12.39 8.47
C ALA A 171 10.37 -11.85 7.26
N MET A 172 11.12 -11.52 6.21
CA MET A 172 10.62 -11.23 4.88
C MET A 172 10.22 -12.52 4.11
N HIS A 173 9.49 -12.36 3.00
CA HIS A 173 9.22 -13.40 2.01
C HIS A 173 9.82 -13.05 0.65
N VAL A 174 9.89 -14.01 -0.27
CA VAL A 174 10.52 -13.84 -1.59
C VAL A 174 9.94 -12.70 -2.42
N GLY A 175 8.65 -12.37 -2.25
CA GLY A 175 8.05 -11.20 -2.88
C GLY A 175 8.71 -9.87 -2.50
N HIS A 176 9.20 -9.73 -1.26
CA HIS A 176 9.90 -8.51 -0.83
C HIS A 176 11.28 -8.37 -1.48
N LEU A 177 11.88 -9.46 -1.97
CA LEU A 177 13.20 -9.39 -2.63
C LEU A 177 13.14 -8.68 -3.98
N ILE A 178 11.98 -8.61 -4.64
CA ILE A 178 11.86 -7.99 -5.98
C ILE A 178 12.33 -6.52 -5.99
N PRO A 179 11.79 -5.62 -5.15
CA PRO A 179 12.28 -4.25 -5.08
C PRO A 179 13.73 -4.19 -4.60
N PHE A 180 14.13 -4.93 -3.56
CA PHE A 180 15.50 -4.84 -3.01
C PHE A 180 16.58 -5.34 -3.97
N ILE A 181 16.37 -6.46 -4.66
CA ILE A 181 17.31 -6.96 -5.69
C ILE A 181 17.49 -5.92 -6.80
N PHE A 182 16.40 -5.26 -7.22
CA PHE A 182 16.47 -4.25 -8.26
C PHE A 182 17.15 -2.98 -7.78
N THR A 183 16.83 -2.50 -6.57
CA THR A 183 17.48 -1.35 -5.95
C THR A 183 18.98 -1.58 -5.76
N LYS A 184 19.38 -2.80 -5.37
CA LYS A 184 20.80 -3.17 -5.26
C LYS A 184 21.49 -3.10 -6.62
N TRP A 185 20.86 -3.64 -7.66
CA TRP A 185 21.38 -3.52 -9.03
C TRP A 185 21.50 -2.06 -9.46
N LEU A 186 20.48 -1.22 -9.22
CA LEU A 186 20.52 0.22 -9.51
C LEU A 186 21.67 0.91 -8.77
N GLN A 187 21.86 0.62 -7.48
CA GLN A 187 22.96 1.17 -6.69
C GLN A 187 24.32 0.85 -7.32
N GLU A 188 24.53 -0.39 -7.76
CA GLU A 188 25.79 -0.81 -8.38
C GLU A 188 26.03 -0.19 -9.75
N VAL A 189 25.04 -0.21 -10.64
CA VAL A 189 25.24 0.25 -12.02
C VAL A 189 25.29 1.76 -12.17
N PHE A 190 24.63 2.51 -11.26
CA PHE A 190 24.68 3.97 -11.24
C PHE A 190 25.68 4.55 -10.24
N ASP A 191 26.20 3.74 -9.31
CA ASP A 191 27.14 4.15 -8.27
C ASP A 191 26.61 5.31 -7.40
N VAL A 192 25.42 5.14 -6.82
CA VAL A 192 24.69 6.19 -6.08
C VAL A 192 24.37 5.83 -4.64
N PRO A 193 24.24 6.83 -3.73
CA PRO A 193 23.79 6.60 -2.37
C PRO A 193 22.33 6.12 -2.33
N LEU A 194 22.00 5.35 -1.30
CA LEU A 194 20.70 4.75 -1.05
C LEU A 194 20.26 5.02 0.38
N VAL A 195 19.01 5.43 0.55
CA VAL A 195 18.32 5.46 1.85
C VAL A 195 17.20 4.42 1.87
N ILE A 196 17.07 3.68 2.97
CA ILE A 196 16.03 2.67 3.15
C ILE A 196 15.24 2.99 4.42
N GLN A 197 13.96 3.33 4.25
CA GLN A 197 13.05 3.62 5.36
C GLN A 197 12.47 2.32 5.93
N LEU A 198 12.52 2.15 7.25
CA LEU A 198 11.80 1.12 7.98
C LEU A 198 10.67 1.77 8.77
N THR A 199 9.44 1.60 8.28
CA THR A 199 8.24 2.27 8.79
C THR A 199 7.68 1.52 10.01
N ASP A 200 8.45 1.43 11.08
CA ASP A 200 8.02 0.83 12.35
C ASP A 200 6.92 1.64 13.05
N ASP A 201 6.92 2.96 12.89
CA ASP A 201 5.82 3.83 13.31
C ASP A 201 4.50 3.52 12.57
N GLU A 202 4.54 3.26 11.25
CA GLU A 202 3.39 2.78 10.48
C GLU A 202 2.87 1.47 11.06
N LYS A 203 3.75 0.51 11.35
CA LYS A 203 3.32 -0.78 11.87
C LYS A 203 2.75 -0.67 13.27
N TYR A 204 3.29 0.21 14.09
CA TYR A 204 2.68 0.57 15.37
C TYR A 204 1.28 1.20 15.21
N LEU A 205 1.10 2.09 14.23
CA LEU A 205 -0.19 2.76 13.98
C LEU A 205 -1.28 1.85 13.38
N TRP A 206 -0.89 0.83 12.60
CA TRP A 206 -1.82 -0.08 11.92
C TRP A 206 -2.04 -1.42 12.61
N LYS A 207 -1.17 -1.81 13.54
CA LYS A 207 -1.21 -3.13 14.20
C LYS A 207 -1.21 -2.96 15.71
N ASP A 208 -1.73 -3.97 16.39
CA ASP A 208 -1.63 -4.08 17.84
C ASP A 208 -0.23 -4.56 18.22
N LEU A 209 0.72 -3.62 18.29
CA LEU A 209 2.12 -3.82 18.64
C LEU A 209 2.58 -2.72 19.60
N THR A 210 3.55 -3.02 20.46
CA THR A 210 4.26 -1.95 21.19
C THR A 210 5.33 -1.31 20.29
N THR A 211 5.78 -0.12 20.66
CA THR A 211 6.87 0.59 19.97
C THR A 211 8.17 -0.22 19.96
N GLU A 212 8.48 -0.91 21.07
CA GLU A 212 9.67 -1.75 21.19
C GLU A 212 9.58 -2.94 20.24
N LYS A 213 8.38 -3.52 20.09
CA LYS A 213 8.18 -4.66 19.20
C LYS A 213 8.26 -4.24 17.73
N ALA A 214 7.71 -3.08 17.38
CA ALA A 214 7.82 -2.53 16.05
C ALA A 214 9.28 -2.25 15.67
N TYR A 215 10.05 -1.65 16.59
CA TYR A 215 11.48 -1.41 16.42
C TYR A 215 12.29 -2.72 16.34
N GLU A 216 11.94 -3.75 17.13
CA GLU A 216 12.54 -5.08 17.00
C GLU A 216 12.36 -5.65 15.58
N TYR A 217 11.14 -5.55 15.02
CA TYR A 217 10.89 -6.01 13.66
C TYR A 217 11.65 -5.19 12.61
N ALA A 218 11.76 -3.87 12.77
CA ALA A 218 12.62 -3.05 11.92
C ALA A 218 14.07 -3.57 11.95
N ARG A 219 14.63 -3.81 13.14
CA ARG A 219 16.00 -4.32 13.30
C ARG A 219 16.20 -5.69 12.66
N GLU A 220 15.25 -6.62 12.80
CA GLU A 220 15.36 -7.94 12.17
C GLU A 220 15.22 -7.86 10.64
N ASN A 221 14.28 -7.05 10.12
CA ASN A 221 14.12 -6.86 8.67
C ASN A 221 15.34 -6.12 8.06
N ALA A 222 16.02 -5.25 8.83
CA ALA A 222 17.26 -4.63 8.40
C ALA A 222 18.34 -5.68 8.08
N LYS A 223 18.40 -6.79 8.81
CA LYS A 223 19.34 -7.90 8.52
C LYS A 223 19.03 -8.57 7.19
N ASP A 224 17.76 -8.86 6.93
CA ASP A 224 17.30 -9.43 5.65
C ASP A 224 17.64 -8.49 4.47
N ILE A 225 17.48 -7.17 4.67
CA ILE A 225 17.83 -6.15 3.67
C ILE A 225 19.34 -6.10 3.45
N ILE A 226 20.15 -6.06 4.52
CA ILE A 226 21.62 -6.07 4.42
C ILE A 226 22.10 -7.34 3.69
N ALA A 227 21.47 -8.49 3.94
CA ALA A 227 21.79 -9.75 3.28
C ALA A 227 21.56 -9.74 1.75
N CYS A 228 20.81 -8.76 1.21
CA CYS A 228 20.71 -8.55 -0.24
C CYS A 228 22.02 -8.05 -0.87
N GLY A 229 23.01 -7.63 -0.06
CA GLY A 229 24.34 -7.26 -0.52
C GLY A 229 24.48 -5.80 -0.96
N PHE A 230 23.82 -4.88 -0.25
CA PHE A 230 24.00 -3.43 -0.45
C PHE A 230 25.38 -2.98 0.05
N ASP A 231 25.97 -1.96 -0.59
CA ASP A 231 27.25 -1.37 -0.17
C ASP A 231 27.04 -0.56 1.13
N ILE A 232 27.69 -1.00 2.21
CA ILE A 232 27.61 -0.35 3.53
C ILE A 232 28.07 1.11 3.50
N ASN A 233 28.98 1.47 2.59
CA ASN A 233 29.50 2.84 2.48
C ASN A 233 28.55 3.80 1.77
N LYS A 234 27.51 3.26 1.12
CA LYS A 234 26.55 4.03 0.30
C LYS A 234 25.10 3.81 0.72
N THR A 235 24.86 3.06 1.79
CA THR A 235 23.50 2.66 2.20
C THR A 235 23.22 3.09 3.62
N PHE A 236 22.17 3.89 3.80
CA PHE A 236 21.66 4.29 5.10
C PHE A 236 20.28 3.67 5.32
N ILE A 237 20.20 2.71 6.23
CA ILE A 237 18.93 2.09 6.65
C ILE A 237 18.53 2.74 7.96
N PHE A 238 17.28 3.19 8.09
CA PHE A 238 16.81 3.89 9.28
C PHE A 238 15.40 3.45 9.69
N SER A 239 15.18 3.40 10.99
CA SER A 239 13.86 3.30 11.62
C SER A 239 13.25 4.69 11.71
N ASP A 240 11.94 4.82 11.44
CA ASP A 240 11.24 6.09 11.60
C ASP A 240 11.19 6.52 13.06
N LEU A 241 10.87 5.59 13.98
CA LEU A 241 10.82 5.87 15.43
C LEU A 241 12.15 6.40 15.99
N ASP A 242 13.29 5.95 15.46
CA ASP A 242 14.62 6.32 15.95
C ASP A 242 15.21 7.54 15.21
N TYR A 243 15.10 7.57 13.88
CA TYR A 243 15.71 8.64 13.07
C TYR A 243 14.99 9.98 13.21
N LEU A 244 13.67 9.97 13.45
CA LEU A 244 12.89 11.19 13.62
C LEU A 244 13.40 12.05 14.78
N GLY A 245 13.86 11.41 15.87
CA GLY A 245 14.40 12.09 17.05
C GLY A 245 15.82 12.63 16.88
N THR A 246 16.54 12.21 15.84
CA THR A 246 17.97 12.53 15.65
C THR A 246 18.25 13.40 14.42
N SER A 247 17.35 13.44 13.45
CA SER A 247 17.51 14.27 12.24
C SER A 247 17.03 15.71 12.42
N THR A 248 17.89 16.67 12.08
CA THR A 248 17.52 18.10 12.08
C THR A 248 16.73 18.53 10.84
N GLY A 249 16.56 17.65 9.85
CA GLY A 249 15.90 17.92 8.56
C GLY A 249 14.60 17.13 8.37
N PHE A 250 14.53 15.88 8.82
CA PHE A 250 13.44 14.95 8.50
C PHE A 250 12.07 15.47 8.95
N TYR A 251 11.92 15.86 10.22
CA TYR A 251 10.67 16.40 10.74
C TYR A 251 10.25 17.71 10.08
N LYS A 252 11.21 18.57 9.67
CA LYS A 252 10.90 19.82 8.95
C LYS A 252 10.22 19.52 7.62
N ASN A 253 10.68 18.49 6.90
CA ASN A 253 10.05 18.09 5.64
C ASN A 253 8.70 17.40 5.86
N ILE A 254 8.53 16.62 6.93
CA ILE A 254 7.21 16.09 7.32
C ILE A 254 6.21 17.24 7.51
N VAL A 255 6.55 18.25 8.31
CA VAL A 255 5.67 19.41 8.56
C VAL A 255 5.38 20.19 7.27
N LYS A 256 6.39 20.38 6.41
CA LYS A 256 6.19 21.00 5.09
C LYS A 256 5.18 20.20 4.25
N VAL A 257 5.26 18.87 4.22
CA VAL A 257 4.32 18.03 3.46
C VAL A 257 2.93 18.07 4.09
N GLN A 258 2.81 17.89 5.41
CA GLN A 258 1.54 17.93 6.14
C GLN A 258 0.77 19.23 5.89
N LYS A 259 1.45 20.38 5.82
CA LYS A 259 0.81 21.67 5.51
C LYS A 259 0.14 21.72 4.13
N HIS A 260 0.60 20.91 3.17
CA HIS A 260 0.16 20.97 1.77
C HIS A 260 -0.70 19.77 1.34
N VAL A 261 -1.06 18.89 2.29
CA VAL A 261 -1.94 17.74 2.07
C VAL A 261 -3.13 17.86 3.03
N THR A 262 -4.34 18.00 2.48
CA THR A 262 -5.57 18.08 3.27
C THR A 262 -6.09 16.70 3.64
N PHE A 263 -6.92 16.64 4.68
CA PHE A 263 -7.58 15.39 5.06
C PHE A 263 -8.42 14.82 3.91
N ASN A 264 -9.19 15.64 3.19
CA ASN A 264 -9.97 15.20 2.02
C ASN A 264 -9.10 14.55 0.94
N GLN A 265 -7.87 15.02 0.74
CA GLN A 265 -6.95 14.40 -0.22
C GLN A 265 -6.54 13.00 0.24
N VAL A 266 -6.17 12.82 1.52
CA VAL A 266 -5.80 11.48 2.01
C VAL A 266 -7.00 10.54 2.13
N LYS A 267 -8.22 11.03 2.36
CA LYS A 267 -9.45 10.23 2.22
C LYS A 267 -9.60 9.70 0.80
N GLY A 268 -9.41 10.56 -0.21
CA GLY A 268 -9.54 10.16 -1.62
C GLY A 268 -8.42 9.25 -2.11
N ILE A 269 -7.19 9.44 -1.63
CA ILE A 269 -6.02 8.66 -2.08
C ILE A 269 -5.91 7.32 -1.36
N PHE A 270 -6.17 7.31 -0.04
CA PHE A 270 -5.89 6.17 0.83
C PHE A 270 -7.14 5.55 1.46
N GLY A 271 -8.33 6.11 1.23
CA GLY A 271 -9.57 5.58 1.79
C GLY A 271 -9.73 5.79 3.30
N PHE A 272 -8.98 6.71 3.91
CA PHE A 272 -9.15 7.02 5.33
C PHE A 272 -10.55 7.57 5.63
N THR A 273 -10.98 7.34 6.86
CA THR A 273 -12.27 7.78 7.38
C THR A 273 -12.08 8.68 8.61
N ASP A 274 -13.16 9.32 9.04
CA ASP A 274 -13.11 10.24 10.19
C ASP A 274 -12.90 9.49 11.52
N SER A 275 -13.00 8.15 11.51
CA SER A 275 -12.73 7.28 12.67
C SER A 275 -11.28 6.78 12.73
N ASP A 276 -10.47 6.99 11.69
CA ASP A 276 -9.05 6.65 11.73
C ASP A 276 -8.28 7.59 12.66
N CYS A 277 -7.29 7.04 13.38
CA CYS A 277 -6.48 7.85 14.27
C CYS A 277 -5.62 8.88 13.50
N ILE A 278 -5.35 10.03 14.12
CA ILE A 278 -4.59 11.13 13.49
C ILE A 278 -3.18 10.71 13.04
N GLY A 279 -2.60 9.69 13.67
CA GLY A 279 -1.32 9.11 13.24
C GLY A 279 -1.41 8.50 11.84
N LYS A 280 -2.44 7.69 11.56
CA LYS A 280 -2.67 7.13 10.22
C LYS A 280 -2.89 8.21 9.17
N ILE A 281 -3.72 9.21 9.51
CA ILE A 281 -4.09 10.32 8.62
C ILE A 281 -2.84 11.12 8.20
N SER A 282 -1.89 11.31 9.11
CA SER A 282 -0.68 12.12 8.89
C SER A 282 0.55 11.33 8.42
N PHE A 283 0.53 9.99 8.56
CA PHE A 283 1.61 9.10 8.13
C PHE A 283 2.07 9.26 6.68
N PRO A 284 1.20 9.53 5.67
CA PRO A 284 1.66 9.74 4.30
C PRO A 284 2.76 10.81 4.15
N ALA A 285 2.82 11.80 5.03
CA ALA A 285 3.90 12.79 5.04
C ALA A 285 5.26 12.21 5.49
N ILE A 286 5.24 11.21 6.38
CA ILE A 286 6.43 10.50 6.87
C ILE A 286 7.03 9.67 5.75
N GLN A 287 6.21 8.95 4.97
CA GLN A 287 6.69 8.18 3.81
C GLN A 287 7.11 9.08 2.62
N ALA A 288 6.57 10.30 2.51
CA ALA A 288 6.94 11.28 1.51
C ALA A 288 8.32 11.93 1.80
N ALA A 289 8.62 12.22 3.07
CA ALA A 289 9.80 13.00 3.47
C ALA A 289 11.16 12.46 2.99
N PRO A 290 11.43 11.14 2.94
CA PRO A 290 12.68 10.60 2.40
C PRO A 290 12.91 10.89 0.92
N SER A 291 11.90 11.34 0.18
CA SER A 291 12.00 11.76 -1.23
C SER A 291 12.77 13.07 -1.42
N PHE A 292 13.08 13.78 -0.33
CA PHE A 292 13.78 15.05 -0.33
C PHE A 292 15.14 14.91 0.36
N SER A 293 16.22 15.30 -0.33
CA SER A 293 17.59 15.14 0.19
C SER A 293 17.83 15.94 1.48
N SER A 294 17.12 17.06 1.67
CA SER A 294 17.16 17.86 2.90
C SER A 294 16.69 17.10 4.15
N SER A 295 16.04 15.94 4.01
CA SER A 295 15.69 15.05 5.12
C SER A 295 16.91 14.33 5.72
N PHE A 296 18.03 14.25 4.98
CA PHE A 296 19.26 13.55 5.36
C PHE A 296 20.48 14.48 5.31
N PRO A 297 20.56 15.51 6.16
CA PRO A 297 21.63 16.50 6.12
C PRO A 297 23.03 15.89 6.29
N GLN A 298 23.15 14.78 7.03
CA GLN A 298 24.40 14.06 7.27
C GLN A 298 24.90 13.28 6.04
N ILE A 299 24.02 12.95 5.09
CA ILE A 299 24.37 12.23 3.85
C ILE A 299 24.68 13.22 2.74
N PHE A 300 23.85 14.27 2.63
CA PHE A 300 23.89 15.19 1.49
C PHE A 300 24.54 16.53 1.79
N ASN A 301 25.16 16.69 2.97
CA ASN A 301 25.87 17.89 3.41
C ASN A 301 25.04 19.18 3.22
N GLY A 302 23.75 19.10 3.57
CA GLY A 302 22.81 20.22 3.45
C GLY A 302 22.35 20.55 2.02
N LYS A 303 22.72 19.77 0.99
CA LYS A 303 22.20 19.97 -0.37
C LYS A 303 20.71 19.59 -0.43
N GLU A 304 19.87 20.54 -0.83
CA GLU A 304 18.42 20.40 -0.75
C GLU A 304 17.73 20.03 -2.08
N ASN A 305 18.46 19.85 -3.18
CA ASN A 305 17.89 19.65 -4.53
C ASN A 305 18.52 18.46 -5.27
N ILE A 306 18.85 17.38 -4.56
CA ILE A 306 19.36 16.17 -5.21
C ILE A 306 18.16 15.35 -5.69
N GLN A 307 18.20 14.94 -6.96
CA GLN A 307 17.15 14.14 -7.56
C GLN A 307 17.02 12.78 -6.84
N CYS A 308 15.79 12.34 -6.58
CA CYS A 308 15.49 11.06 -5.93
C CYS A 308 14.88 10.10 -6.97
N LEU A 309 15.32 8.84 -6.95
CA LEU A 309 14.69 7.72 -7.67
C LEU A 309 14.16 6.69 -6.69
N ILE A 310 12.89 6.32 -6.83
CA ILE A 310 12.19 5.40 -5.93
C ILE A 310 11.80 4.10 -6.65
N PRO A 311 12.54 2.99 -6.43
CA PRO A 311 12.12 1.66 -6.88
C PRO A 311 11.15 1.05 -5.87
N CYS A 312 9.95 0.70 -6.33
CA CYS A 312 8.92 0.08 -5.49
C CYS A 312 8.00 -0.85 -6.32
N ALA A 313 7.12 -1.58 -5.64
CA ALA A 313 5.95 -2.17 -6.29
C ALA A 313 4.90 -1.07 -6.53
N ILE A 314 4.06 -1.25 -7.55
CA ILE A 314 3.14 -0.18 -7.99
C ILE A 314 2.07 0.19 -6.95
N ASP A 315 1.82 -0.67 -5.95
CA ASP A 315 0.94 -0.37 -4.82
C ASP A 315 1.40 0.83 -3.97
N GLN A 316 2.68 1.20 -4.05
CA GLN A 316 3.22 2.36 -3.33
C GLN A 316 3.10 3.69 -4.12
N ASP A 317 2.71 3.66 -5.40
CA ASP A 317 2.55 4.87 -6.23
C ASP A 317 1.62 5.93 -5.61
N PRO A 318 0.51 5.61 -4.90
CA PRO A 318 -0.35 6.62 -4.27
C PRO A 318 0.40 7.58 -3.34
N TYR A 319 1.35 7.10 -2.53
CA TYR A 319 2.20 7.95 -1.67
C TYR A 319 3.04 8.92 -2.48
N PHE A 320 3.64 8.44 -3.57
CA PHE A 320 4.60 9.23 -4.33
C PHE A 320 3.95 10.09 -5.38
N ARG A 321 2.76 9.75 -5.87
CA ARG A 321 1.90 10.65 -6.64
C ARG A 321 1.52 11.87 -5.80
N MET A 322 1.07 11.65 -4.55
CA MET A 322 0.85 12.74 -3.58
C MET A 322 2.14 13.55 -3.35
N THR A 323 3.27 12.87 -3.13
CA THR A 323 4.57 13.51 -2.90
C THR A 323 4.99 14.41 -4.08
N ARG A 324 4.79 13.96 -5.32
CA ARG A 324 5.10 14.70 -6.55
C ARG A 324 4.24 15.95 -6.72
N ASP A 325 2.99 15.94 -6.25
CA ASP A 325 2.10 17.11 -6.27
C ASP A 325 2.49 18.15 -5.22
N VAL A 326 3.08 17.71 -4.10
CA VAL A 326 3.55 18.56 -3.00
C VAL A 326 4.93 19.16 -3.29
N ALA A 327 5.85 18.38 -3.86
CA ALA A 327 7.25 18.75 -4.09
C ALA A 327 7.46 20.18 -4.63
N PRO A 328 6.82 20.61 -5.75
CA PRO A 328 7.03 21.96 -6.27
C PRO A 328 6.50 23.06 -5.34
N ARG A 329 5.48 22.79 -4.50
CA ARG A 329 4.91 23.77 -3.54
C ARG A 329 5.85 24.06 -2.38
N ILE A 330 6.76 23.13 -2.10
CA ILE A 330 7.78 23.26 -1.05
C ILE A 330 9.18 23.52 -1.62
N GLY A 331 9.28 23.83 -2.93
CA GLY A 331 10.53 24.15 -3.61
C GLY A 331 11.48 22.98 -3.76
N GLN A 332 10.97 21.74 -3.87
CA GLN A 332 11.75 20.51 -3.99
C GLN A 332 11.53 19.85 -5.36
N PRO A 333 12.53 19.11 -5.89
CA PRO A 333 12.35 18.32 -7.11
C PRO A 333 11.34 17.19 -6.87
N LYS A 334 10.59 16.84 -7.92
CA LYS A 334 9.68 15.69 -7.88
C LYS A 334 10.52 14.40 -7.84
N PRO A 335 10.22 13.42 -6.95
CA PRO A 335 10.89 12.12 -7.04
C PRO A 335 10.48 11.39 -8.33
N ALA A 336 11.47 10.75 -8.95
CA ALA A 336 11.26 9.80 -10.04
C ALA A 336 10.92 8.42 -9.46
N LEU A 337 10.25 7.58 -10.24
CA LEU A 337 9.80 6.26 -9.80
C LEU A 337 10.07 5.18 -10.83
N MET A 338 10.30 3.95 -10.36
CA MET A 338 10.22 2.73 -11.16
C MET A 338 9.34 1.72 -10.43
N HIS A 339 8.32 1.22 -11.12
CA HIS A 339 7.28 0.36 -10.56
C HIS A 339 7.45 -1.08 -11.02
N SER A 340 7.40 -1.99 -10.07
CA SER A 340 7.33 -3.43 -10.32
C SER A 340 5.91 -3.99 -10.24
N VAL A 341 5.71 -5.10 -10.95
CA VAL A 341 4.57 -6.00 -10.80
C VAL A 341 4.58 -6.65 -9.41
N PHE A 342 3.47 -7.28 -9.04
CA PHE A 342 3.37 -8.01 -7.78
C PHE A 342 3.94 -9.42 -7.94
N PHE A 343 4.66 -9.89 -6.92
CA PHE A 343 4.99 -11.30 -6.83
C PHE A 343 3.72 -12.07 -6.39
N PRO A 344 3.22 -13.02 -7.19
CA PRO A 344 1.95 -13.67 -6.93
C PRO A 344 2.01 -14.53 -5.66
N ALA A 345 0.87 -14.70 -5.01
CA ALA A 345 0.69 -15.65 -3.92
C ALA A 345 0.80 -17.10 -4.43
N LEU A 346 1.14 -18.04 -3.53
CA LEU A 346 1.22 -19.47 -3.88
C LEU A 346 -0.11 -20.06 -4.37
N GLN A 347 -1.24 -19.45 -4.01
CA GLN A 347 -2.57 -19.91 -4.42
C GLN A 347 -2.97 -19.46 -5.83
N GLY A 348 -2.29 -18.44 -6.39
CA GLY A 348 -2.58 -17.88 -7.71
C GLY A 348 -2.22 -16.41 -7.84
N ALA A 349 -2.37 -15.87 -9.06
CA ALA A 349 -2.02 -14.50 -9.40
C ALA A 349 -3.09 -13.46 -8.99
N GLN A 350 -4.22 -13.90 -8.42
CA GLN A 350 -5.31 -13.02 -7.99
C GLN A 350 -4.96 -12.11 -6.81
N THR A 351 -3.95 -12.51 -6.03
CA THR A 351 -3.46 -11.76 -4.87
C THR A 351 -1.94 -11.70 -4.87
N LYS A 352 -1.39 -10.68 -4.22
CA LYS A 352 0.06 -10.58 -3.95
C LYS A 352 0.45 -11.51 -2.79
N MET A 353 1.67 -12.03 -2.84
CA MET A 353 2.27 -12.73 -1.70
C MET A 353 2.26 -11.81 -0.47
N SER A 354 1.76 -12.31 0.67
CA SER A 354 1.59 -11.53 1.89
C SER A 354 2.01 -12.30 3.13
N ALA A 355 2.80 -11.66 3.99
CA ALA A 355 3.18 -12.21 5.29
C ALA A 355 1.97 -12.45 6.22
N SER A 356 0.81 -11.83 5.95
CA SER A 356 -0.42 -12.05 6.72
C SER A 356 -1.12 -13.38 6.40
N ASP A 357 -0.82 -14.02 5.27
CA ASP A 357 -1.25 -15.39 4.97
C ASP A 357 -0.01 -16.31 4.86
N PRO A 358 0.31 -17.09 5.90
CA PRO A 358 1.46 -17.99 5.91
C PRO A 358 1.47 -19.03 4.78
N ASN A 359 0.29 -19.39 4.25
CA ASN A 359 0.18 -20.35 3.15
C ASN A 359 0.38 -19.69 1.79
N SER A 360 0.32 -18.36 1.71
CA SER A 360 0.57 -17.60 0.48
C SER A 360 2.05 -17.37 0.19
N SER A 361 2.92 -17.52 1.20
CA SER A 361 4.27 -16.97 1.19
C SER A 361 5.36 -18.03 1.35
N ILE A 362 6.45 -17.87 0.59
CA ILE A 362 7.74 -18.53 0.86
C ILE A 362 8.61 -17.52 1.63
N PHE A 363 8.89 -17.81 2.90
CA PHE A 363 9.67 -16.93 3.77
C PHE A 363 11.17 -17.12 3.55
N LEU A 364 11.96 -16.09 3.83
CA LEU A 364 13.43 -16.18 3.74
C LEU A 364 14.04 -17.11 4.80
N THR A 365 13.27 -17.43 5.83
CA THR A 365 13.62 -18.38 6.90
C THR A 365 13.14 -19.81 6.63
N ASP A 366 12.42 -20.07 5.53
CA ASP A 366 11.98 -21.42 5.19
C ASP A 366 13.18 -22.32 4.87
N THR A 367 13.23 -23.49 5.50
CA THR A 367 14.20 -24.55 5.20
C THR A 367 13.98 -25.12 3.78
N PRO A 368 14.99 -25.76 3.17
CA PRO A 368 14.82 -26.42 1.86
C PRO A 368 13.63 -27.40 1.80
N LYS A 369 13.31 -28.08 2.91
CA LYS A 369 12.15 -28.97 3.00
C LYS A 369 10.83 -28.19 2.98
N GLN A 370 10.72 -27.07 3.71
CA GLN A 370 9.53 -26.22 3.71
C GLN A 370 9.28 -25.60 2.33
N ILE A 371 10.33 -25.09 1.67
CA ILE A 371 10.24 -24.55 0.30
C ILE A 371 9.70 -25.63 -0.65
N LYS A 372 10.29 -26.83 -0.62
CA LYS A 372 9.84 -27.96 -1.46
C LYS A 372 8.37 -28.30 -1.23
N THR A 373 7.90 -28.30 0.01
CA THR A 373 6.49 -28.55 0.34
C THR A 373 5.58 -27.44 -0.21
N LYS A 374 5.92 -26.17 0.04
CA LYS A 374 5.13 -25.01 -0.40
C LYS A 374 5.01 -24.92 -1.93
N VAL A 375 6.10 -25.18 -2.65
CA VAL A 375 6.10 -25.18 -4.12
C VAL A 375 5.24 -26.32 -4.67
N ARG A 376 5.23 -27.50 -4.04
CA ARG A 376 4.37 -28.63 -4.47
C ARG A 376 2.89 -28.37 -4.26
N THR A 377 2.52 -27.52 -3.32
CA THR A 377 1.13 -27.12 -3.07
C THR A 377 0.69 -25.93 -3.92
N CYS A 378 1.60 -25.30 -4.66
CA CYS A 378 1.30 -24.19 -5.55
C CYS A 378 0.45 -24.66 -6.72
N LYS A 379 -0.67 -23.98 -6.99
CA LYS A 379 -1.46 -24.20 -8.20
C LYS A 379 -0.85 -23.34 -9.32
N THR A 380 -0.23 -23.98 -10.31
CA THR A 380 0.33 -23.33 -11.51
C THR A 380 -0.73 -23.11 -12.57
#